data_AF-A0A1Z4V6V3-F1
#
_entry.id   AF-A0A1Z4V6V3-F1
#
_cell.length_a   1.000
_cell.length_b   1.000
_cell.length_c   1.000
_cell.angle_alpha   90.00
_cell.angle_beta   90.00
_cell.angle_gamma   90.00
#
_symmetry.space_group_name_H-M   'P 1'
#
loop_
_entity.id
_entity.type
_entity.pdbx_description
1 polymer ?
#
loop_
_entity_poly.entity_id
_entity_poly.type
_entity_poly.pdbx_seq_one_letter_code
_entity_poly.pdbx_strand_id
1 'polypeptide(L)' 'MKAEYDFSQAEQGKFYHSDATFHYPIYLEPDVDNFFKKIAQEKNIDVQILVNEWLRNNIKLIESIQ' A
#
# COMPACT_ATOMS: atom_id res chain seq x y z
N MET A 1 2.70 18.25 24.38
CA MET A 1 1.50 18.87 23.77
C MET A 1 1.43 20.33 24.20
N LYS A 2 0.92 21.24 23.36
CA LYS A 2 0.75 22.66 23.74
C LYS A 2 -0.48 22.83 24.64
N ALA A 3 -0.46 23.87 25.47
CA ALA A 3 -1.59 24.22 26.34
C ALA A 3 -2.80 24.72 25.53
N GLU A 4 -2.57 25.44 24.44
CA GLU A 4 -3.63 26.03 23.60
C GLU A 4 -3.27 25.95 22.11
N TYR A 5 -4.30 25.87 21.27
CA TYR A 5 -4.24 25.86 19.81
C TYR A 5 -5.28 26.84 19.25
N ASP A 6 -4.90 27.64 18.27
CA ASP A 6 -5.80 28.54 17.55
C ASP A 6 -6.49 27.80 16.40
N PHE A 7 -7.81 27.75 16.44
CA PHE A 7 -8.67 27.12 15.42
C PHE A 7 -9.49 28.16 14.64
N SER A 8 -9.17 29.45 14.70
CA SER A 8 -9.90 30.53 14.01
C SER A 8 -10.02 30.36 12.49
N GLN A 9 -9.13 29.57 11.88
CA GLN A 9 -9.13 29.22 10.44
C GLN A 9 -9.47 27.75 10.19
N ALA A 10 -9.97 27.04 11.20
CA ALA A 10 -10.32 25.63 11.07
C ALA A 10 -11.60 25.46 10.25
N GLU A 11 -11.60 24.46 9.38
CA GLU A 11 -12.75 24.08 8.56
C GLU A 11 -13.22 22.69 8.99
N GLN A 12 -14.49 22.59 9.42
CA GLN A 12 -15.08 21.32 9.80
C GLN A 12 -15.26 20.44 8.56
N GLY A 13 -14.76 19.20 8.62
CA GLY A 13 -14.96 18.24 7.53
C GLY A 13 -14.11 18.48 6.29
N LYS A 14 -13.05 19.31 6.36
CA LYS A 14 -12.14 19.61 5.23
C LYS A 14 -11.63 18.38 4.47
N PHE A 15 -11.42 17.26 5.18
CA PHE A 15 -10.95 15.99 4.60
C PHE A 15 -12.02 14.90 4.58
N TYR A 16 -13.26 15.22 4.96
CA TYR A 16 -14.36 14.28 4.94
C TYR A 16 -14.92 14.18 3.53
N HIS A 17 -14.91 12.96 2.99
CA HIS A 17 -15.53 12.64 1.72
C HIS A 17 -16.45 11.43 1.95
N SER A 18 -17.75 11.62 1.74
CA SER A 18 -18.77 10.59 1.99
C SER A 18 -18.63 9.37 1.08
N ASP A 19 -17.95 9.52 -0.04
CA ASP A 19 -17.67 8.52 -1.07
C ASP A 19 -16.19 8.08 -1.10
N ALA A 20 -15.42 8.42 -0.06
CA ALA A 20 -14.02 8.01 0.05
C ALA A 20 -13.90 6.47 -0.01
N THR A 21 -13.05 5.99 -0.93
CA THR A 21 -12.61 4.59 -0.95
C THR A 21 -11.23 4.50 -0.32
N PHE A 22 -11.14 3.79 0.81
CA PHE A 22 -9.87 3.54 1.48
C PHE A 22 -9.30 2.19 1.04
N HIS A 23 -8.09 2.22 0.48
CA HIS A 23 -7.32 1.01 0.23
C HIS A 23 -6.43 0.77 1.43
N TYR A 24 -6.65 -0.32 2.16
CA TYR A 24 -5.80 -0.70 3.27
C TYR A 24 -4.46 -1.21 2.74
N PRO A 25 -3.31 -0.67 3.21
CA PRO A 25 -2.03 -1.22 2.84
C PRO A 25 -1.86 -2.61 3.43
N ILE A 26 -1.31 -3.53 2.64
CA ILE A 26 -0.83 -4.82 3.14
C ILE A 26 0.66 -4.66 3.39
N TYR A 27 1.05 -4.77 4.66
CA TYR A 27 2.46 -4.75 5.03
C TYR A 27 3.06 -6.14 4.83
N LEU A 28 4.21 -6.17 4.16
CA LEU A 28 5.01 -7.38 4.03
C LEU A 28 5.91 -7.51 5.25
N GLU A 29 6.15 -8.75 5.67
CA GLU A 29 7.17 -9.02 6.67
C GLU A 29 8.56 -8.58 6.17
N PRO A 30 9.48 -8.16 7.06
CA PRO A 30 10.75 -7.55 6.66
C PRO A 30 11.62 -8.42 5.73
N ASP A 31 11.60 -9.74 5.92
CA ASP A 31 12.32 -10.69 5.07
C ASP A 31 11.74 -10.74 3.65
N VAL A 32 10.42 -10.76 3.53
CA VAL A 32 9.70 -10.75 2.26
C VAL A 32 9.92 -9.42 1.52
N ASP A 33 9.80 -8.29 2.21
CA ASP A 33 10.03 -6.96 1.64
C ASP A 33 11.46 -6.81 1.10
N ASN A 34 12.46 -7.23 1.88
CA ASN A 34 13.86 -7.18 1.47
C ASN A 34 14.14 -8.06 0.23
N PHE A 35 13.53 -9.25 0.17
CA PHE A 35 13.65 -10.14 -0.97
C PHE A 35 13.13 -9.50 -2.26
N PHE A 36 11.91 -8.97 -2.24
CA PHE A 36 11.33 -8.32 -3.42
C PHE A 36 12.05 -7.03 -3.81
N LYS A 37 12.48 -6.22 -2.84
CA LYS A 37 13.28 -5.01 -3.13
C LYS A 37 14.58 -5.32 -3.86
N LYS A 38 15.29 -6.37 -3.44
CA LYS A 38 16.53 -6.80 -4.11
C LYS A 38 16.27 -7.19 -5.57
N ILE A 39 15.24 -7.99 -5.83
CA ILE A 39 14.90 -8.42 -7.19
C ILE A 39 14.43 -7.23 -8.05
N ALA A 40 13.63 -6.34 -7.48
CA ALA A 40 13.14 -5.14 -8.15
C ALA A 40 14.30 -4.23 -8.58
N GLN A 41 15.31 -4.06 -7.71
CA GLN A 41 16.54 -3.34 -8.02
C GLN A 41 17.34 -4.01 -9.15
N GLU A 42 17.55 -5.33 -9.07
CA GLU A 42 18.27 -6.09 -10.12
C GLU A 42 17.57 -6.00 -11.48
N LYS A 43 16.24 -5.96 -11.49
CA LYS A 43 15.42 -5.83 -12.71
C LYS A 43 15.16 -4.39 -13.14
N ASN A 44 15.56 -3.40 -12.33
CA ASN A 44 15.27 -1.98 -12.52
C ASN A 44 13.77 -1.69 -12.75
N ILE A 45 12.91 -2.29 -11.91
CA ILE A 45 11.45 -2.10 -11.92
C ILE A 45 10.95 -1.71 -10.53
N ASP A 46 9.76 -1.15 -10.46
CA ASP A 46 9.12 -0.81 -9.19
C ASP A 46 8.72 -2.09 -8.41
N VAL A 47 8.96 -2.10 -7.10
CA VAL A 47 8.63 -3.24 -6.22
C VAL A 47 7.14 -3.55 -6.21
N GLN A 48 6.29 -2.53 -6.33
CA GLN A 48 4.84 -2.71 -6.41
C GLN A 48 4.45 -3.47 -7.68
N ILE A 49 5.09 -3.17 -8.81
CA ILE A 49 4.84 -3.88 -10.08
C ILE A 49 5.22 -5.35 -9.92
N LEU A 50 6.43 -5.62 -9.41
CA LEU A 50 6.95 -6.97 -9.22
C LEU A 50 6.05 -7.81 -8.29
N VAL A 51 5.66 -7.26 -7.14
CA VAL A 51 4.80 -7.96 -6.16
C VAL A 51 3.44 -8.25 -6.79
N ASN A 52 2.84 -7.30 -7.51
CA ASN A 52 1.54 -7.51 -8.16
C ASN A 52 1.60 -8.58 -9.26
N GLU A 53 2.63 -8.57 -10.10
CA GLU A 53 2.82 -9.60 -11.12
C GLU A 53 2.97 -10.99 -10.49
N TRP A 54 3.77 -11.09 -9.43
CA TRP A 54 3.96 -12.34 -8.71
C TRP A 54 2.64 -12.84 -8.08
N LEU A 55 1.88 -11.97 -7.40
CA LEU A 55 0.59 -12.31 -6.82
C LEU A 55 -0.42 -12.77 -7.90
N ARG A 56 -0.50 -12.07 -9.03
CA ARG A 56 -1.39 -12.46 -10.15
C ARG A 56 -1.04 -13.84 -10.71
N ASN A 57 0.24 -14.16 -10.83
CA ASN A 57 0.67 -15.47 -11.30
C ASN A 57 0.32 -16.59 -10.29
N ASN A 58 0.45 -16.32 -8.99
CA ASN A 58 0.04 -17.26 -7.96
C ASN A 58 -1.48 -17.47 -7.93
N ILE A 59 -2.27 -16.41 -8.10
CA ILE A 59 -3.74 -16.52 -8.21
C ILE A 59 -4.12 -17.43 -9.37
N LYS A 60 -3.55 -17.22 -10.57
CA LYS A 60 -3.81 -18.08 -11.74
C LYS A 60 -3.45 -19.54 -11.48
N LEU A 61 -2.33 -19.79 -10.79
CA LEU A 61 -1.93 -21.15 -10.43
C LEU A 61 -2.96 -21.80 -9.50
N ILE A 62 -3.42 -21.08 -8.47
CA ILE A 62 -4.44 -21.56 -7.53
C ILE A 62 -5.75 -21.85 -8.27
N GLU A 63 -6.19 -20.93 -9.12
CA GLU A 63 -7.41 -21.09 -9.95
C GLU A 63 -7.30 -22.28 -10.91
N SER A 64 -6.10 -22.65 -11.37
CA SER A 64 -5.92 -23.79 -12.28
C SER A 64 -5.97 -25.17 -11.60
N ILE A 65 -5.88 -25.20 -10.27
CA ILE A 65 -5.92 -26.43 -9.46
C ILE A 65 -7.33 -26.68 -8.91
N GLN A 66 -8.20 -25.65 -8.91
CA GLN A 66 -9.63 -25.76 -8.57
C GLN A 66 -10.46 -26.25 -9.76
#